data_AF-A0A4Q7V241-F1
#
_entry.id   AF-A0A4Q7V241-F1
#
_cell.length_a   1.000
_cell.length_b   1.000
_cell.length_c   1.000
_cell.angle_alpha   90.00
_cell.angle_beta   90.00
_cell.angle_gamma   90.00
#
_symmetry.space_group_name_H-M   'P 1'
#
loop_
_entity.id
_entity.type
_entity.pdbx_description
1 polymer ?
#
loop_
_entity_poly.entity_id
_entity_poly.type
_entity_poly.pdbx_seq_one_letter_code
_entity_poly.pdbx_strand_id
1 'polypeptide(L)' 'MTSAPQHDTLESTAVESDTGPICESCPHPWADHDAIGRRFCSASNASARTDRGCVCKV' A
#
# COMPACT_ATOMS: atom_id res chain seq x y z
N MET A 1 35.41 18.91 20.08
CA MET A 1 36.02 17.98 19.11
C MET A 1 35.74 16.56 19.59
N THR A 2 35.25 15.68 18.71
CA THR A 2 34.60 14.36 18.97
C THR A 2 33.09 14.47 19.22
N SER A 3 32.19 13.73 18.59
CA SER A 3 32.19 12.99 17.31
C SER A 3 30.71 12.71 16.98
N ALA A 4 30.42 12.46 15.71
CA ALA A 4 29.11 12.39 15.08
C ALA A 4 28.12 11.34 15.68
N PRO A 5 26.80 11.54 15.52
CA PRO A 5 25.84 10.45 15.58
C PRO A 5 25.96 9.60 14.31
N GLN A 6 26.28 8.32 14.48
CA GLN A 6 26.33 7.35 13.39
C GLN A 6 24.92 6.80 13.15
N HIS A 7 24.22 7.40 12.19
CA HIS A 7 23.13 6.73 11.48
C HIS A 7 23.76 6.03 10.28
N ASP A 8 24.12 4.75 10.47
CA ASP A 8 24.43 3.88 9.34
C ASP A 8 23.81 2.51 9.58
N THR A 9 22.65 2.31 8.99
CA THR A 9 22.26 1.01 8.45
C THR A 9 21.51 1.32 7.18
N LEU A 10 22.30 1.56 6.13
CA LEU A 10 21.80 1.50 4.78
C LEU A 10 21.59 0.03 4.42
N GLU A 11 20.53 -0.20 3.64
CA GLU A 11 20.31 -1.36 2.80
C GLU A 11 19.72 -2.63 3.46
N SER A 12 18.40 -2.64 3.64
CA SER A 12 17.64 -3.85 3.38
C SER A 12 17.04 -3.72 1.99
N THR A 13 17.79 -4.15 0.99
CA THR A 13 17.32 -4.24 -0.39
C THR A 13 16.21 -5.29 -0.44
N ALA A 14 14.97 -4.83 -0.31
CA ALA A 14 13.79 -5.58 -0.72
C ALA A 14 13.21 -4.83 -1.92
N VAL A 15 13.91 -4.90 -3.05
CA VAL A 15 13.23 -4.82 -4.35
C VAL A 15 12.73 -6.22 -4.71
N GLU A 16 12.01 -6.84 -3.78
CA GLU A 16 10.98 -7.78 -4.18
C GLU A 16 9.97 -6.92 -4.93
N SER A 17 9.77 -7.19 -6.21
CA SER A 17 8.77 -6.48 -7.00
C SER A 17 7.43 -6.73 -6.32
N ASP A 18 7.01 -5.74 -5.54
CA ASP A 18 5.87 -5.69 -4.63
C ASP A 18 4.55 -5.74 -5.41
N THR A 19 4.37 -6.81 -6.19
CA THR A 19 3.03 -7.20 -6.57
C THR A 19 2.45 -7.94 -5.38
N GLY A 20 2.28 -7.20 -4.27
CA GLY A 20 1.44 -7.62 -3.17
C GLY A 20 0.06 -8.01 -3.69
N PRO A 21 -0.76 -8.71 -2.88
CA PRO A 21 -2.05 -9.21 -3.32
C PRO A 21 -2.87 -8.10 -4.00
N ILE A 22 -3.37 -8.35 -5.21
CA ILE A 22 -4.23 -7.40 -5.92
C ILE A 22 -5.51 -7.19 -5.11
N CYS A 23 -5.96 -5.94 -5.02
CA CYS A 23 -7.21 -5.63 -4.34
C CYS A 23 -8.41 -6.32 -5.00
N GLU A 24 -9.28 -6.93 -4.19
CA GLU A 24 -10.51 -7.57 -4.70
C GLU A 24 -11.52 -6.56 -5.28
N SER A 25 -11.36 -5.26 -4.99
CA SER A 25 -12.24 -4.18 -5.47
C SER A 25 -11.68 -3.33 -6.61
N CYS A 26 -10.36 -3.34 -6.85
CA CYS A 26 -9.71 -2.48 -7.84
C CYS A 26 -8.43 -3.11 -8.41
N PRO A 27 -8.03 -2.77 -9.65
CA PRO A 27 -6.98 -3.49 -10.38
C PRO A 27 -5.55 -3.03 -10.00
N HIS A 28 -5.29 -2.82 -8.71
CA HIS A 28 -3.97 -2.42 -8.22
C HIS A 28 -3.62 -3.16 -6.91
N PRO A 29 -2.31 -3.26 -6.56
CA PRO A 29 -1.85 -3.90 -5.34
C PRO A 29 -2.52 -3.36 -4.07
N TRP A 30 -2.72 -4.25 -3.09
CA TRP A 30 -3.25 -3.86 -1.79
C TRP A 30 -2.28 -2.99 -0.99
N ALA A 31 -0.98 -3.11 -1.26
CA ALA A 31 0.08 -2.33 -0.63
C ALA A 31 -0.03 -0.82 -0.92
N ASP A 32 -0.57 -0.45 -2.08
CA ASP A 32 -0.71 0.95 -2.49
C ASP A 32 -1.88 1.67 -1.78
N HIS A 33 -2.64 0.97 -0.94
CA HIS A 33 -3.72 1.59 -0.19
C HIS A 33 -3.23 2.38 1.02
N ASP A 34 -3.66 3.63 1.11
CA ASP A 34 -3.69 4.33 2.39
C ASP A 34 -4.78 3.77 3.32
N ALA A 35 -4.85 4.30 4.55
CA ALA A 35 -5.84 3.86 5.54
C ALA A 35 -7.30 4.06 5.09
N ILE A 36 -7.57 5.03 4.20
CA ILE A 36 -8.90 5.32 3.69
C ILE A 36 -9.24 4.34 2.57
N GLY A 37 -8.32 4.13 1.63
CA GLY A 37 -8.44 3.17 0.53
C GLY A 37 -8.75 1.76 1.04
N ARG A 38 -8.03 1.28 2.06
CA ARG A 38 -8.30 -0.05 2.66
C ARG A 38 -9.72 -0.19 3.19
N ARG A 39 -10.23 0.84 3.89
CA ARG A 39 -11.59 0.84 4.46
C ARG A 39 -12.65 0.90 3.38
N PHE A 40 -12.47 1.78 2.39
CA PHE A 40 -13.41 1.93 1.29
C PHE A 40 -13.49 0.63 0.47
N CYS A 41 -12.36 0.09 0.02
CA CYS A 41 -12.32 -1.11 -0.79
C CYS A 41 -12.87 -2.33 -0.03
N SER A 42 -12.55 -2.50 1.25
CA SER A 42 -13.14 -3.57 2.07
C SER A 42 -14.67 -3.48 2.15
N ALA A 43 -15.22 -2.26 2.35
CA ALA A 43 -16.67 -2.05 2.39
C ALA A 43 -17.34 -2.26 1.02
N SER A 44 -16.70 -1.81 -0.05
CA SER A 44 -17.16 -1.97 -1.43
C SER A 44 -17.22 -3.45 -1.82
N ASN A 45 -16.20 -4.23 -1.46
CA ASN A 45 -16.18 -5.69 -1.63
C ASN A 45 -17.32 -6.37 -0.86
N ALA A 46 -17.46 -6.06 0.44
CA ALA A 46 -18.51 -6.61 1.28
C ALA A 46 -19.93 -6.28 0.77
N SER A 47 -20.08 -5.16 0.05
CA SER A 47 -21.35 -4.72 -0.53
C SER A 47 -21.52 -5.11 -2.01
N ALA A 48 -20.56 -5.84 -2.59
CA ALA A 48 -20.49 -6.16 -4.02
C ALA A 48 -20.67 -4.95 -4.95
N ARG A 49 -20.19 -3.76 -4.54
CA ARG A 49 -20.26 -2.52 -5.32
C ARG A 49 -18.90 -2.13 -5.87
N THR A 50 -18.62 -2.56 -7.10
CA THR A 50 -17.38 -2.26 -7.82
C THR A 50 -17.56 -1.23 -8.95
N ASP A 51 -18.79 -0.77 -9.20
CA ASP A 51 -19.16 0.10 -10.32
C ASP A 51 -18.78 1.58 -10.15
N ARG A 52 -18.45 2.01 -8.93
CA ARG A 52 -18.24 3.43 -8.59
C ARG A 52 -16.80 3.90 -8.70
N GLY A 53 -15.88 3.02 -9.07
CA GLY A 53 -14.43 3.27 -8.97
C GLY A 53 -13.92 3.27 -7.53
N CYS A 54 -12.60 3.36 -7.37
CA CYS A 54 -11.92 3.34 -6.08
C CYS A 54 -11.35 4.71 -5.70
N VAL A 55 -11.27 5.00 -4.39
CA VAL A 55 -10.71 6.26 -3.86
C VAL A 55 -9.19 6.21 -3.63
N CYS A 56 -8.56 5.12 -4.04
CA CYS A 56 -7.16 4.83 -3.81
C CYS A 56 -6.27 5.85 -4.54
N LYS A 57 -5.17 6.27 -3.90
CA LYS A 57 -4.18 7.19 -4.48
C LYS A 57 -2.98 6.43 -5.03
N VAL A 58 -3.29 5.51 -5.94
CA VAL A 58 -2.31 4.75 -6.71
C VAL A 58 -1.94 5.48 -7.98
#